data_AF-A0A0T5ZM00-F1
#
_entry.id   AF-A0A0T5ZM00-F1
#
_cell.length_a   1.000
_cell.length_b   1.000
_cell.length_c   1.000
_cell.angle_alpha   90.00
_cell.angle_beta   90.00
_cell.angle_gamma   90.00
#
_symmetry.space_group_name_H-M   'P 1'
#
loop_
_entity.id
_entity.type
_entity.pdbx_description
1 polymer ?
#
loop_
_entity_poly.entity_id
_entity_poly.type
_entity_poly.pdbx_seq_one_letter_code
_entity_poly.pdbx_strand_id
1 'polypeptide(L)'
;MSSQRFPIRLGRRSRPLLRLFGVRPGNAYVDLDGDLDARFGFYRVHTALTNLASWRIEGPWLWITAIGVRMSLRHRDVTFGGSHRGGVRIDFKERVRFGVFRIPALYVTVEGLEGFAAALSERGIPGEDARKRRVP
;
A
#
# COMPACT_ATOMS: atom_id res chain seq x y z
N MET A 1 0.24 11.38 18.68
CA MET A 1 0.97 10.96 17.45
C MET A 1 0.43 11.81 16.31
N SER A 2 1.27 12.33 15.42
CA SER A 2 0.82 13.20 14.33
C SER A 2 0.16 12.39 13.20
N SER A 3 -0.96 12.89 12.69
CA SER A 3 -1.56 12.40 11.44
C SER A 3 -0.57 12.62 10.29
N GLN A 4 -0.26 11.56 9.54
CA GLN A 4 0.62 11.60 8.38
C GLN A 4 -0.05 10.93 7.18
N ARG A 5 -0.23 11.70 6.11
CA ARG A 5 -0.83 11.22 4.85
C ARG A 5 0.21 11.04 3.75
N PHE A 6 0.18 9.88 3.12
CA PHE A 6 1.05 9.47 2.03
C PHE A 6 0.23 9.27 0.75
N PRO A 7 0.40 10.11 -0.29
CA PRO A 7 -0.33 9.93 -1.55
C PRO A 7 0.15 8.68 -2.29
N ILE A 8 -0.78 7.96 -2.92
CA ILE A 8 -0.48 6.84 -3.80
C ILE A 8 -0.12 7.39 -5.18
N ARG A 9 1.05 7.00 -5.69
CA ARG A 9 1.57 7.54 -6.94
C ARG A 9 0.77 7.03 -8.12
N LEU A 10 0.13 7.92 -8.88
CA LEU A 10 -0.62 7.57 -10.08
C LEU A 10 0.25 7.76 -11.34
N GLY A 11 0.66 6.66 -11.97
CA GLY A 11 1.42 6.69 -13.21
C GLY A 11 0.65 7.37 -14.35
N ARG A 12 1.30 8.26 -15.12
CA ARG A 12 0.64 9.02 -16.20
C ARG A 12 -0.03 8.12 -17.25
N ARG A 13 0.63 7.03 -17.64
CA ARG A 13 0.13 6.05 -18.62
C ARG A 13 -0.96 5.13 -18.07
N SER A 14 -0.98 4.89 -16.76
CA SER A 14 -1.97 4.02 -16.11
C SER A 14 -3.25 4.75 -15.70
N ARG A 15 -3.26 6.10 -15.69
CA ARG A 15 -4.41 6.93 -15.32
C ARG A 15 -5.76 6.49 -15.91
N PRO A 16 -5.88 6.18 -17.22
CA PRO A 16 -7.16 5.74 -17.79
C PRO A 16 -7.67 4.43 -17.16
N LEU A 17 -6.78 3.44 -16.98
CA LEU A 17 -7.13 2.18 -16.30
C LEU A 17 -7.48 2.40 -14.83
N LEU A 18 -6.75 3.27 -14.14
CA LEU A 18 -7.01 3.60 -12.73
C LEU A 18 -8.37 4.29 -12.54
N ARG A 19 -8.83 5.08 -13.52
CA ARG A 19 -10.17 5.69 -13.49
C ARG A 19 -11.30 4.66 -13.51
N LEU A 20 -11.11 3.48 -14.13
CA LEU A 20 -12.10 2.40 -14.07
C LEU A 20 -12.34 1.90 -12.65
N PHE A 21 -11.34 2.03 -11.78
CA PHE A 21 -11.44 1.70 -10.35
C PHE A 21 -11.84 2.92 -9.48
N GLY A 22 -12.27 4.02 -10.10
CA GLY A 22 -12.68 5.24 -9.41
C GLY A 22 -11.52 6.08 -8.86
N VAL A 23 -10.27 5.75 -9.22
CA VAL A 23 -9.07 6.38 -8.68
C VAL A 23 -8.88 7.78 -9.25
N ARG A 24 -8.66 8.74 -8.36
CA ARG A 24 -8.42 10.16 -8.59
C ARG A 24 -7.29 10.61 -7.66
N PRO A 25 -6.54 11.68 -8.00
CA PRO A 25 -5.46 12.18 -7.14
C PRO A 25 -5.88 12.48 -5.70
N GLY A 26 -7.13 12.89 -5.47
CA GLY A 26 -7.65 13.19 -4.12
C GLY A 26 -8.19 11.99 -3.33
N ASN A 27 -8.30 10.80 -3.93
CA ASN A 27 -8.83 9.60 -3.24
C ASN A 27 -7.90 8.38 -3.32
N ALA A 28 -6.61 8.65 -3.52
CA ALA A 28 -5.53 7.67 -3.62
C ALA A 28 -4.45 8.03 -2.59
N TYR A 29 -4.59 7.54 -1.37
CA TYR A 29 -3.70 7.88 -0.25
C TYR A 29 -3.69 6.79 0.81
N VAL A 30 -2.70 6.85 1.70
CA VAL A 30 -2.65 6.12 2.97
C VAL A 30 -2.49 7.14 4.08
N ASP A 31 -3.40 7.13 5.05
CA ASP A 31 -3.33 7.96 6.25
C ASP A 31 -2.89 7.11 7.44
N LEU A 32 -2.06 7.70 8.31
CA LEU A 32 -1.62 7.11 9.57
C LEU A 32 -1.98 8.06 10.70
N ASP A 33 -3.17 7.91 11.27
CA ASP A 33 -3.70 8.75 12.36
C ASP A 33 -4.37 7.88 13.43
N GLY A 34 -3.56 7.25 14.29
CA GLY A 34 -4.03 6.23 15.25
C GLY A 34 -4.43 4.90 14.60
N ASP A 35 -5.02 4.98 13.40
CA ASP A 35 -5.38 3.90 12.50
C ASP A 35 -4.67 4.07 11.15
N LEU A 36 -4.57 2.96 10.42
CA LEU A 36 -4.19 2.95 9.01
C LEU A 36 -5.45 3.05 8.15
N ASP A 37 -5.56 4.12 7.37
CA ASP A 37 -6.62 4.33 6.37
C ASP A 37 -6.03 4.39 4.96
N ALA A 38 -6.07 3.27 4.25
CA ALA A 38 -5.64 3.20 2.87
C ALA A 38 -6.86 3.31 1.93
N ARG A 39 -6.88 4.36 1.10
CA ARG A 39 -7.92 4.59 0.10
C ARG A 39 -7.34 4.56 -1.31
N PHE A 40 -8.02 3.85 -2.21
CA PHE A 40 -7.68 3.80 -3.62
C PHE A 40 -8.94 3.73 -4.48
N GLY A 41 -9.45 4.90 -4.87
CA GLY A 41 -10.68 4.99 -5.66
C GLY A 41 -11.91 4.54 -4.89
N PHE A 42 -12.61 3.53 -5.39
CA PHE A 42 -13.78 2.92 -4.72
C PHE A 42 -13.41 2.04 -3.53
N TYR A 43 -12.13 1.69 -3.40
CA TYR A 43 -11.66 0.74 -2.40
C TYR A 43 -11.05 1.45 -1.20
N ARG A 44 -11.30 0.91 -0.01
CA ARG A 44 -10.76 1.42 1.26
C ARG A 44 -10.43 0.24 2.17
N VAL A 45 -9.30 0.33 2.85
CA VAL A 45 -8.87 -0.59 3.92
C VAL A 45 -8.62 0.27 5.15
N HIS A 46 -9.31 -0.06 6.24
CA HIS A 46 -9.19 0.63 7.52
C HIS A 46 -8.86 -0.40 8.61
N THR A 47 -7.78 -0.16 9.36
CA THR A 47 -7.38 -1.05 10.46
C THR A 47 -6.56 -0.30 11.51
N ALA A 48 -6.63 -0.74 12.77
CA ALA A 48 -5.81 -0.16 13.83
C ALA A 48 -4.32 -0.38 13.56
N LEU A 49 -3.48 0.60 13.91
CA LEU A 49 -2.03 0.46 13.78
C LEU A 49 -1.49 -0.72 14.59
N THR A 50 -2.14 -1.06 15.70
CA THR A 50 -1.82 -2.22 16.54
C THR A 50 -2.03 -3.55 15.84
N ASN A 51 -2.87 -3.61 14.82
CA ASN A 51 -3.10 -4.79 13.99
C ASN A 51 -2.04 -4.97 12.88
N LEU A 52 -1.12 -4.02 12.73
CA LEU A 52 -0.02 -4.14 11.78
C LEU A 52 1.03 -5.09 12.37
N ALA A 53 1.34 -6.17 11.65
CA ALA A 53 2.32 -7.18 12.04
C ALA A 53 3.72 -6.77 11.60
N SER A 54 3.87 -6.41 10.32
CA SER A 54 5.14 -5.99 9.76
C SER A 54 4.96 -5.17 8.48
N TRP A 55 5.99 -4.42 8.12
CA TRP A 55 6.09 -3.78 6.80
C TRP A 55 7.30 -4.30 6.02
N ARG A 56 7.20 -4.32 4.70
CA ARG A 56 8.33 -4.65 3.83
C ARG A 56 8.30 -3.81 2.57
N ILE A 57 9.40 -3.09 2.27
CA ILE A 57 9.52 -2.40 0.98
C ILE A 57 9.98 -3.43 -0.05
N GLU A 58 9.23 -3.55 -1.15
CA GLU A 58 9.55 -4.49 -2.23
C GLU A 58 9.51 -3.81 -3.61
N GLY A 59 10.30 -4.35 -4.54
CA GLY A 59 10.40 -3.89 -5.93
C GLY A 59 11.85 -3.71 -6.39
N PRO A 60 12.05 -3.22 -7.63
CA PRO A 60 11.05 -2.84 -8.63
C PRO A 60 10.32 -4.06 -9.25
N TRP A 61 9.05 -3.90 -9.59
CA TRP A 61 8.22 -4.94 -10.20
C TRP A 61 7.96 -4.66 -11.69
N LEU A 62 7.68 -5.70 -12.49
CA LEU A 62 7.26 -5.52 -13.88
C LEU A 62 5.99 -4.64 -13.95
N TRP A 63 5.99 -3.65 -14.84
CA TRP A 63 4.89 -2.69 -14.97
C TRP A 63 3.52 -3.35 -15.19
N ILE A 64 3.48 -4.50 -15.89
CA ILE A 64 2.25 -5.26 -16.13
C ILE A 64 1.72 -5.96 -14.87
N THR A 65 2.53 -6.17 -13.84
CA THR A 65 2.11 -6.73 -12.53
C THR A 65 1.72 -5.65 -11.51
N ALA A 66 2.18 -4.40 -11.70
CA ALA A 66 2.16 -3.36 -10.67
C ALA A 66 1.02 -2.32 -10.74
N ILE A 67 0.11 -2.40 -11.73
CA ILE A 67 -0.94 -1.38 -11.95
C ILE A 67 -2.34 -1.97 -11.71
N GLY A 68 -3.16 -1.29 -10.91
CA GLY A 68 -4.56 -1.62 -10.61
C GLY A 68 -4.80 -2.08 -9.17
N VAL A 69 -6.06 -2.44 -8.87
CA VAL A 69 -6.42 -3.20 -7.67
C VAL A 69 -6.36 -4.68 -8.01
N ARG A 70 -5.43 -5.42 -7.41
CA ARG A 70 -5.36 -6.86 -7.58
C ARG A 70 -5.50 -7.57 -6.26
N MET A 71 -6.31 -8.62 -6.27
CA MET A 71 -6.39 -9.57 -5.18
C MET A 71 -5.73 -10.87 -5.65
N SER A 72 -4.66 -11.31 -4.97
CA SER A 72 -4.14 -12.65 -5.23
C SER A 72 -5.01 -13.66 -4.52
N LEU A 73 -5.71 -14.54 -5.23
CA LEU A 73 -6.48 -15.61 -4.58
C LEU A 73 -5.60 -16.58 -3.78
N ARG A 74 -4.34 -16.77 -4.23
CA ARG A 74 -3.37 -17.68 -3.62
C ARG A 74 -2.86 -17.15 -2.27
N HIS A 75 -2.53 -15.87 -2.20
CA HIS A 75 -1.97 -15.23 -1.00
C HIS A 75 -3.00 -14.39 -0.24
N ARG A 76 -4.20 -14.20 -0.81
CA ARG A 76 -5.31 -13.37 -0.34
C ARG A 76 -4.94 -11.92 -0.06
N ASP A 77 -3.81 -11.45 -0.59
CA ASP A 77 -3.35 -10.08 -0.46
C ASP A 77 -4.07 -9.16 -1.46
N VAL A 78 -4.11 -7.88 -1.13
CA VAL A 78 -4.63 -6.84 -2.02
C VAL A 78 -3.55 -5.83 -2.33
N THR A 79 -3.46 -5.41 -3.58
CA THR A 79 -2.49 -4.41 -4.04
C THR A 79 -3.19 -3.18 -4.54
N PHE A 80 -2.83 -2.02 -4.00
CA PHE A 80 -3.16 -0.69 -4.51
C PHE A 80 -1.98 -0.17 -5.36
N GLY A 81 -1.98 -0.61 -6.63
CA GLY A 81 -0.92 -0.34 -7.59
C GLY A 81 -1.21 0.87 -8.47
N GLY A 82 -0.63 2.03 -8.15
CA GLY A 82 -0.63 3.20 -9.03
C GLY A 82 0.65 3.33 -9.86
N SER A 83 1.75 2.67 -9.46
CA SER A 83 3.09 2.82 -10.06
C SER A 83 3.95 1.56 -9.93
N HIS A 84 4.77 1.30 -10.95
CA HIS A 84 5.77 0.21 -11.02
C HIS A 84 7.07 0.42 -10.23
N ARG A 85 7.23 1.55 -9.51
CA ARG A 85 8.51 1.91 -8.85
C ARG A 85 8.84 1.09 -7.60
N GLY A 86 7.91 0.27 -7.14
CA GLY A 86 7.99 -0.45 -5.87
C GLY A 86 6.76 -0.13 -5.01
N GLY A 87 6.60 -0.89 -3.95
CA GLY A 87 5.49 -0.73 -3.02
C GLY A 87 5.89 -1.21 -1.62
N VAL A 88 5.13 -0.80 -0.63
CA VAL A 88 5.25 -1.30 0.74
C VAL A 88 4.16 -2.35 0.93
N ARG A 89 4.60 -3.58 1.24
CA ARG A 89 3.74 -4.63 1.78
C ARG A 89 3.52 -4.35 3.25
N ILE A 90 2.28 -4.51 3.68
CA ILE A 90 1.86 -4.38 5.07
C ILE A 90 1.16 -5.70 5.42
N ASP A 91 1.73 -6.45 6.34
CA ASP A 91 1.11 -7.67 6.86
C ASP A 91 0.30 -7.35 8.12
N PHE A 92 -0.87 -7.98 8.24
CA PHE A 92 -1.77 -7.79 9.37
C PHE A 92 -1.70 -8.99 10.33
N LYS A 93 -1.78 -8.72 11.63
CA LYS A 93 -1.89 -9.77 12.67
C LYS A 93 -3.21 -10.52 12.52
N GLU A 94 -4.29 -9.76 12.35
CA GLU A 94 -5.63 -10.26 12.06
C GLU A 94 -6.09 -9.79 10.67
N ARG A 95 -6.80 -10.66 9.96
CA ARG A 95 -7.23 -10.37 8.59
C ARG A 95 -8.21 -9.20 8.55
N VAL A 96 -7.88 -8.18 7.75
CA VAL A 96 -8.67 -6.95 7.64
C VAL A 96 -9.76 -7.11 6.58
N ARG A 97 -10.95 -6.54 6.83
CA ARG A 97 -12.06 -6.60 5.88
C ARG A 97 -11.76 -5.75 4.65
N PHE A 98 -12.02 -6.32 3.48
CA PHE A 98 -11.95 -5.66 2.19
C PHE A 98 -13.16 -6.08 1.34
N GLY A 99 -14.21 -5.24 1.35
CA GLY A 99 -15.50 -5.62 0.78
C GLY A 99 -16.09 -6.86 1.48
N VAL A 100 -16.28 -7.94 0.71
CA VAL A 100 -16.75 -9.25 1.21
C VAL A 100 -15.62 -10.18 1.65
N PHE A 101 -14.36 -9.81 1.41
CA PHE A 101 -13.19 -10.62 1.72
C PHE A 101 -12.50 -10.17 3.00
N ARG A 102 -11.62 -11.03 3.53
CA ARG A 102 -10.68 -10.67 4.58
C ARG A 102 -9.25 -10.95 4.11
N ILE A 103 -8.41 -9.93 4.13
CA ILE A 103 -7.07 -9.94 3.55
C ILE A 103 -6.03 -10.00 4.67
N PRO A 104 -4.98 -10.83 4.55
CA PRO A 104 -3.90 -10.89 5.54
C PRO A 104 -2.83 -9.83 5.28
N ALA A 105 -2.79 -9.24 4.09
CA ALA A 105 -1.79 -8.23 3.73
C ALA A 105 -2.33 -7.24 2.70
N LEU A 106 -1.78 -6.03 2.73
CA LEU A 106 -2.04 -4.93 1.81
C LEU A 106 -0.73 -4.41 1.21
N TYR A 107 -0.68 -4.28 -0.10
CA TYR A 107 0.40 -3.58 -0.81
C TYR A 107 -0.04 -2.18 -1.21
N VAL A 108 0.80 -1.18 -0.92
CA VAL A 108 0.55 0.21 -1.31
C VAL A 108 1.75 0.79 -2.06
N THR A 109 1.47 1.51 -3.14
CA THR A 109 2.49 2.16 -3.99
C THR A 109 2.54 3.67 -3.73
N VAL A 110 2.81 4.03 -2.48
CA VAL A 110 2.93 5.43 -2.05
C VAL A 110 4.09 6.14 -2.74
N GLU A 111 4.00 7.47 -2.87
CA GLU A 111 5.01 8.26 -3.58
C GLU A 111 6.36 8.27 -2.87
N GLY A 112 6.37 8.31 -1.53
CA GLY A 112 7.56 8.16 -0.69
C GLY A 112 7.54 6.85 0.10
N LEU A 113 8.11 5.79 -0.46
CA LEU A 113 8.15 4.45 0.16
C LEU A 113 8.95 4.47 1.46
N GLU A 114 10.11 5.13 1.44
CA GLU A 114 11.04 5.27 2.56
C GLU A 114 10.41 6.09 3.68
N GLY A 115 9.77 7.22 3.35
CA GLY A 115 9.09 8.06 4.33
C GLY A 115 7.91 7.35 5.00
N PHE A 116 7.17 6.54 4.24
CA PHE A 116 6.10 5.72 4.79
C PHE A 116 6.62 4.60 5.71
N ALA A 117 7.68 3.90 5.31
CA ALA A 117 8.31 2.87 6.14
C ALA A 117 8.94 3.44 7.42
N ALA A 118 9.54 4.63 7.35
CA ALA A 118 10.05 5.35 8.51
C ALA A 118 8.91 5.67 9.48
N ALA A 119 7.79 6.20 8.98
CA ALA A 119 6.62 6.49 9.79
C ALA A 119 6.02 5.25 10.48
N LEU A 120 6.04 4.09 9.83
CA LEU A 120 5.62 2.82 10.43
C LEU A 120 6.61 2.35 11.52
N SER A 121 7.91 2.48 11.26
CA SER A 121 8.98 2.15 12.22
C SER A 121 8.92 3.02 13.48
N GLU A 122 8.70 4.33 13.32
CA GLU A 122 8.51 5.28 14.42
C GLU A 122 7.30 4.92 15.31
N ARG A 123 6.32 4.22 14.73
CA ARG A 123 5.13 3.69 15.44
C ARG A 123 5.37 2.30 16.05
N GLY A 124 6.60 1.81 16.03
CA GLY A 124 7.00 0.53 16.61
C GLY A 124 6.65 -0.70 15.77
N ILE A 125 6.30 -0.51 14.49
CA ILE A 125 5.96 -1.63 13.60
C ILE A 125 7.26 -2.14 12.97
N PRO A 126 7.61 -3.42 13.16
CA PRO A 126 8.85 -3.97 12.62
C PRO A 126 8.76 -4.09 11.10
N GLY A 127 9.90 -3.99 10.42
CA GLY A 127 9.94 -4.19 8.98
C GLY A 127 11.32 -4.02 8.39
N GLU A 128 11.40 -4.27 7.09
CA GLU A 128 12.67 -4.24 6.36
C GLU A 128 12.52 -3.68 4.94
N ASP A 129 13.59 -3.09 4.43
CA ASP A 129 13.71 -2.77 3.01
C ASP A 129 14.30 -3.97 2.27
N ALA A 130 13.43 -4.77 1.64
CA ALA A 130 13.83 -5.97 0.90
C ALA A 130 14.25 -5.66 -0.55
N ARG A 131 14.27 -4.38 -0.95
CA ARG A 131 14.81 -4.01 -2.27
C ARG A 131 16.30 -4.36 -2.26
N LYS A 132 16.74 -5.13 -3.26
CA LYS A 132 18.17 -5.27 -3.52
C LYS A 132 18.71 -3.89 -3.86
N ARG A 133 19.45 -3.28 -2.93
CA ARG A 133 20.24 -2.08 -3.19
C ARG A 133 21.03 -2.38 -4.47
N ARG A 134 20.77 -1.67 -5.58
CA ARG A 134 21.74 -1.66 -6.67
C ARG A 134 22.98 -1.03 -6.05
N VAL A 135 23.98 -1.85 -5.74
CA VAL A 135 25.33 -1.36 -5.50
C VAL A 135 25.72 -0.59 -6.77
N PRO A 136 26.15 0.67 -6.67
CA PRO A 136 26.60 1.43 -7.83
C PRO A 136 27.73 0.69 -8.58
#